data_AF-A0A6B3CZY0-F1
#
_entry.id   AF-A0A6B3CZY0-F1
#
_cell.length_a   1.000
_cell.length_b   1.000
_cell.length_c   1.000
_cell.angle_alpha   90.00
_cell.angle_beta   90.00
_cell.angle_gamma   90.00
#
_symmetry.space_group_name_H-M   'P 1'
#
loop_
_entity.id
_entity.type
_entity.pdbx_description
1 polymer ?
#
loop_
_entity_poly.entity_id
_entity_poly.type
_entity_poly.pdbx_seq_one_letter_code
_entity_poly.pdbx_strand_id
1 'polypeptide(L)'
;AAALHPADVLLRGITSLDGGPADHPEAHFLRVARDMGVPMEIEPGRGLRVRHDGVRLRGTTVDCRDMPDMLPVLATLATFADGETVFEHVAHTRLKESDRAAAMTQLNAMGAGLELTGDTLRVRGTAALRGAKLSSFNDHRVLMA
;
A
#
# COMPACT_ATOMS: atom_id res chain seq x y z
N ALA A 1 -8.79 -2.65 -2.57
CA ALA A 1 -9.93 -2.93 -3.47
C ALA A 1 -10.18 -1.79 -4.46
N ALA A 2 -10.63 -0.60 -4.03
CA ALA A 2 -10.97 0.50 -4.94
C ALA A 2 -9.79 1.06 -5.76
N ALA A 3 -8.56 0.80 -5.33
CA ALA A 3 -7.33 1.16 -6.05
C ALA A 3 -6.87 0.12 -7.09
N LEU A 4 -7.52 -1.05 -7.17
CA LEU A 4 -7.05 -2.18 -8.01
C LEU A 4 -8.10 -2.67 -9.01
N HIS A 5 -9.37 -2.38 -8.76
CA HIS A 5 -10.49 -2.85 -9.57
C HIS A 5 -11.39 -1.69 -9.95
N PRO A 6 -12.15 -1.82 -11.06
CA PRO A 6 -13.21 -0.88 -11.37
C PRO A 6 -14.13 -0.69 -10.16
N ALA A 7 -14.20 0.53 -9.65
CA ALA A 7 -14.87 0.81 -8.39
C ALA A 7 -15.30 2.27 -8.29
N ASP A 8 -16.36 2.52 -7.54
CA ASP A 8 -16.86 3.85 -7.22
C ASP A 8 -17.25 3.93 -5.74
N VAL A 9 -16.28 4.31 -4.90
CA VAL A 9 -16.36 4.22 -3.44
C VAL A 9 -16.29 5.62 -2.82
N LEU A 10 -17.21 5.93 -1.90
CA LEU A 10 -17.15 7.14 -1.07
C LEU A 10 -16.78 6.74 0.36
N LEU A 11 -15.64 7.23 0.82
CA LEU A 11 -15.19 7.17 2.21
C LEU A 11 -15.63 8.45 2.92
N ARG A 12 -16.68 8.35 3.73
CA ARG A 12 -17.23 9.50 4.45
C ARG A 12 -16.28 9.98 5.56
N GLY A 13 -16.28 11.28 5.82
CA GLY A 13 -15.52 11.88 6.92
C GLY A 13 -14.05 12.22 6.60
N ILE A 14 -13.51 11.76 5.48
CA ILE A 14 -12.18 12.17 4.99
C ILE A 14 -12.32 13.48 4.22
N THR A 15 -11.76 14.56 4.75
CA THR A 15 -11.90 15.92 4.19
C THR A 15 -10.62 16.48 3.59
N SER A 16 -9.48 15.79 3.73
CA SER A 16 -8.18 16.18 3.19
C SER A 16 -7.41 14.95 2.69
N LEU A 17 -6.58 15.15 1.66
CA LEU A 17 -5.64 14.14 1.16
C LEU A 17 -4.28 14.22 1.83
N ASP A 18 -3.91 15.41 2.29
CA ASP A 18 -2.59 15.66 2.86
C ASP A 18 -2.60 15.49 4.39
N GLY A 19 -3.76 15.16 4.97
CA GLY A 19 -3.96 15.18 6.42
C GLY A 19 -3.86 16.59 7.00
N GLY A 20 -4.24 16.73 8.26
CA GLY A 20 -4.07 17.92 9.07
C GLY A 20 -3.01 17.72 10.16
N PRO A 21 -2.58 18.79 10.83
CA PRO A 21 -1.57 18.73 11.90
C PRO A 21 -1.99 17.85 13.09
N ALA A 22 -3.29 17.61 13.26
CA ALA A 22 -3.85 16.79 14.33
C ALA A 22 -4.27 15.39 13.86
N ASP A 23 -4.07 15.07 12.57
CA ASP A 23 -4.45 13.76 12.03
C ASP A 23 -3.40 12.71 12.38
N HIS A 24 -3.83 11.45 12.32
CA HIS A 24 -2.95 10.31 12.51
C HIS A 24 -1.82 10.34 11.46
N PRO A 25 -0.55 10.05 11.81
CA PRO A 25 0.58 10.08 10.86
C PRO A 25 0.35 9.24 9.60
N GLU A 26 -0.38 8.13 9.74
CA GLU A 26 -0.78 7.26 8.62
C GLU A 26 -1.70 7.93 7.58
N ALA A 27 -2.27 9.11 7.85
CA ALA A 27 -3.01 9.90 6.85
C ALA A 27 -2.15 10.20 5.61
N HIS A 28 -0.83 10.23 5.76
CA HIS A 28 0.13 10.35 4.67
C HIS A 28 0.01 9.23 3.62
N PHE A 29 -0.60 8.08 3.95
CA PHE A 29 -0.92 7.01 3.00
C PHE A 29 -1.73 7.51 1.81
N LEU A 30 -2.68 8.42 2.01
CA LEU A 30 -3.53 8.94 0.92
C LEU A 30 -2.69 9.70 -0.12
N ARG A 31 -1.63 10.40 0.33
CA ARG A 31 -0.67 11.03 -0.59
C ARG A 31 0.10 9.98 -1.39
N VAL A 32 0.62 8.94 -0.74
CA VAL A 32 1.32 7.85 -1.44
C VAL A 32 0.41 7.17 -2.46
N ALA A 33 -0.84 6.85 -2.07
CA ALA A 33 -1.81 6.25 -2.99
C ALA A 33 -2.14 7.17 -4.17
N ARG A 34 -2.25 8.50 -3.95
CA ARG A 34 -2.39 9.49 -5.03
C ARG A 34 -1.17 9.52 -5.93
N ASP A 35 0.05 9.46 -5.38
CA ASP A 35 1.31 9.49 -6.13
C ASP A 35 1.48 8.20 -6.96
N MET A 36 0.97 7.07 -6.46
CA MET A 36 0.80 5.83 -7.22
C MET A 36 -0.29 5.91 -8.31
N GLY A 37 -1.02 7.02 -8.40
CA GLY A 37 -2.02 7.28 -9.44
C GLY A 37 -3.44 6.86 -9.11
N VAL A 38 -3.78 6.58 -7.84
CA VAL A 38 -5.16 6.25 -7.46
C VAL A 38 -6.07 7.49 -7.69
N PRO A 39 -7.09 7.40 -8.57
CA PRO A 39 -7.99 8.50 -8.90
C PRO A 39 -8.94 8.79 -7.74
N MET A 40 -8.64 9.83 -6.99
CA MET A 40 -9.38 10.20 -5.79
C MET A 40 -9.65 11.70 -5.71
N GLU A 41 -10.84 12.07 -5.24
CA GLU A 41 -11.29 13.47 -5.11
C GLU A 41 -12.00 13.69 -3.77
N ILE A 42 -11.78 14.84 -3.15
CA ILE A 42 -12.57 15.25 -1.98
C ILE A 42 -13.89 15.82 -2.49
N GLU A 43 -15.00 15.19 -2.15
CA GLU A 43 -16.36 15.70 -2.34
C GLU A 43 -16.74 16.56 -1.12
N PRO A 44 -16.84 17.91 -1.25
CA PRO A 44 -17.11 18.80 -0.13
C PRO A 44 -18.37 18.40 0.65
N GLY A 45 -18.25 18.33 1.97
CA GLY A 45 -19.35 17.94 2.87
C GLY A 45 -19.73 16.46 2.84
N ARG A 46 -19.04 15.61 2.06
CA ARG A 46 -19.33 14.16 1.95
C ARG A 46 -18.14 13.32 2.37
N GLY A 47 -16.98 13.49 1.73
CA GLY A 47 -15.79 12.70 2.01
C GLY A 47 -14.87 12.51 0.81
N LEU A 48 -14.03 11.48 0.85
CA LEU A 48 -13.12 11.10 -0.24
C LEU A 48 -13.80 10.10 -1.17
N ARG A 49 -13.96 10.45 -2.44
CA ARG A 49 -14.45 9.55 -3.50
C ARG A 49 -13.26 8.97 -4.26
N VAL A 50 -13.28 7.66 -4.49
CA VAL A 50 -12.33 6.95 -5.38
C VAL A 50 -13.13 6.38 -6.54
N ARG A 51 -12.86 6.86 -7.75
CA ARG A 51 -13.47 6.41 -9.02
C ARG A 51 -12.40 5.81 -9.91
N HIS A 52 -12.31 4.50 -9.91
CA HIS A 52 -11.27 3.76 -10.59
C HIS A 52 -11.87 2.97 -11.75
N ASP A 53 -11.24 3.01 -12.92
CA ASP A 53 -11.68 2.33 -14.15
C ASP A 53 -10.87 1.06 -14.45
N GLY A 54 -9.83 0.79 -13.67
CA GLY A 54 -8.95 -0.37 -13.80
C GLY A 54 -7.56 -0.04 -14.32
N VAL A 55 -7.22 1.25 -14.48
CA VAL A 55 -5.86 1.70 -14.82
C VAL A 55 -4.84 1.18 -13.83
N ARG A 56 -3.67 0.77 -14.32
CA ARG A 56 -2.59 0.31 -13.45
C ARG A 56 -2.00 1.46 -12.66
N LEU A 57 -1.63 1.15 -11.42
CA LEU A 57 -0.90 2.07 -10.56
C LEU A 57 0.50 2.34 -11.13
N ARG A 58 1.22 3.30 -10.56
CA ARG A 58 2.60 3.65 -10.94
C ARG A 58 3.55 3.36 -9.78
N GLY A 59 4.73 2.85 -10.11
CA GLY A 59 5.81 2.68 -9.14
C GLY A 59 6.25 4.01 -8.56
N THR A 60 6.67 4.00 -7.29
CA THR A 60 7.12 5.21 -6.57
C THR A 60 8.14 4.84 -5.48
N THR A 61 8.73 5.83 -4.83
CA THR A 61 9.56 5.62 -3.63
C THR A 61 8.77 6.06 -2.39
N VAL A 62 8.77 5.22 -1.36
CA VAL A 62 8.04 5.44 -0.11
C VAL A 62 9.01 5.39 1.06
N ASP A 63 9.06 6.47 1.84
CA ASP A 63 9.74 6.47 3.13
C ASP A 63 8.83 5.87 4.21
N CYS A 64 9.21 4.73 4.76
CA CYS A 64 8.37 4.03 5.73
C CYS A 64 8.46 4.59 7.16
N ARG A 65 9.38 5.52 7.46
CA ARG A 65 9.58 6.05 8.83
C ARG A 65 8.30 6.58 9.48
N ASP A 66 7.46 7.26 8.69
CA ASP A 66 6.25 7.91 9.19
C ASP A 66 5.01 7.00 9.15
N MET A 67 5.08 5.86 8.45
CA MET A 67 3.92 5.01 8.19
C MET A 67 4.23 3.50 8.23
N PRO A 68 4.87 2.98 9.30
CA PRO A 68 5.27 1.57 9.37
C PRO A 68 4.11 0.59 9.17
N ASP A 69 2.92 0.95 9.64
CA ASP A 69 1.77 0.05 9.62
C ASP A 69 1.09 -0.02 8.25
N MET A 70 1.47 0.89 7.33
CA MET A 70 0.97 0.92 5.95
C MET A 70 1.83 0.11 4.98
N LEU A 71 3.00 -0.37 5.40
CA LEU A 71 3.88 -1.18 4.55
C LEU A 71 3.16 -2.39 3.93
N PRO A 72 2.38 -3.21 4.67
CA PRO A 72 1.71 -4.37 4.07
C PRO A 72 0.77 -4.00 2.92
N VAL A 73 -0.15 -3.05 3.15
CA VAL A 73 -1.13 -2.67 2.13
C VAL A 73 -0.47 -1.98 0.93
N LEU A 74 0.54 -1.13 1.15
CA LEU A 74 1.27 -0.47 0.07
C LEU A 74 2.11 -1.46 -0.74
N ALA A 75 2.74 -2.44 -0.09
CA ALA A 75 3.48 -3.50 -0.78
C ALA A 75 2.55 -4.34 -1.66
N THR A 76 1.34 -4.68 -1.19
CA THR A 76 0.31 -5.32 -2.02
C THR A 76 -0.07 -4.44 -3.21
N LEU A 77 -0.36 -3.14 -3.00
CA LEU A 77 -0.69 -2.23 -4.11
C LEU A 77 0.45 -2.13 -5.14
N ALA A 78 1.70 -2.08 -4.67
CA ALA A 78 2.88 -2.01 -5.51
C ALA A 78 3.03 -3.23 -6.42
N THR A 79 2.53 -4.41 -6.03
CA THR A 79 2.54 -5.58 -6.93
C THR A 79 1.73 -5.37 -8.21
N PHE A 80 0.80 -4.42 -8.24
CA PHE A 80 -0.02 -4.10 -9.41
C PHE A 80 0.44 -2.83 -10.15
N ALA A 81 1.49 -2.17 -9.69
CA ALA A 81 2.00 -0.94 -10.28
C ALA A 81 2.85 -1.18 -11.55
N ASP A 82 2.85 -0.24 -12.48
CA ASP A 82 3.82 -0.20 -13.57
C ASP A 82 5.19 0.24 -13.05
N GLY A 83 6.20 -0.60 -13.27
CA GLY A 83 7.57 -0.36 -12.83
C GLY A 83 7.90 -1.00 -11.47
N GLU A 84 8.76 -0.33 -10.71
CA GLU A 84 9.23 -0.76 -9.40
C GLU A 84 8.83 0.27 -8.35
N THR A 85 8.32 -0.21 -7.22
CA THR A 85 8.15 0.60 -6.01
C THR A 85 9.25 0.26 -5.01
N VAL A 86 9.84 1.27 -4.40
CA VAL A 86 10.91 1.12 -3.42
C VAL A 86 10.43 1.61 -2.06
N PHE A 87 10.40 0.74 -1.07
CA PHE A 87 10.14 1.08 0.33
C PHE A 87 11.47 1.21 1.06
N GLU A 88 11.78 2.41 1.52
CA GLU A 88 13.01 2.72 2.25
C GLU A 88 12.76 2.75 3.76
N HIS A 89 13.81 2.51 4.54
CA HIS A 89 13.79 2.59 6.00
C HIS A 89 12.81 1.61 6.67
N VAL A 90 12.62 0.42 6.12
CA VAL A 90 11.68 -0.59 6.62
C VAL A 90 12.11 -1.31 7.91
N ALA A 91 13.27 -1.04 8.50
CA ALA A 91 13.88 -1.81 9.59
C ALA A 91 13.00 -1.82 10.84
N HIS A 92 12.38 -0.68 11.15
CA HIS A 92 11.47 -0.55 12.28
C HIS A 92 10.13 -1.28 12.06
N THR A 93 9.71 -1.51 10.82
CA THR A 93 8.52 -2.33 10.50
C THR A 93 8.72 -3.80 10.89
N ARG A 94 9.97 -4.23 11.01
CA ARG A 94 10.36 -5.60 11.35
C ARG A 94 10.18 -5.93 12.84
N LEU A 95 10.00 -4.89 13.67
CA LEU A 95 9.83 -4.96 15.12
C LEU A 95 8.36 -4.83 15.55
N LYS A 96 7.43 -4.92 14.60
CA LYS A 96 5.99 -4.84 14.86
C LYS A 96 5.48 -6.20 15.34
N GLU A 97 4.17 -6.46 15.19
CA GLU A 97 3.56 -7.75 15.55
C GLU A 97 4.23 -8.95 14.85
N SER A 98 4.79 -8.70 13.66
CA SER A 98 5.64 -9.62 12.90
C SER A 98 6.81 -8.87 12.25
N ASP A 99 7.76 -9.60 11.65
CA ASP A 99 8.69 -8.98 10.70
C ASP A 99 7.92 -8.65 9.41
N ARG A 100 7.23 -7.49 9.38
CA ARG A 100 6.30 -7.15 8.28
C ARG A 100 6.98 -7.09 6.92
N ALA A 101 8.20 -6.54 6.86
CA ALA A 101 8.95 -6.49 5.61
C ALA A 101 9.26 -7.90 5.08
N ALA A 102 9.73 -8.80 5.95
CA ALA A 102 9.98 -10.19 5.57
C ALA A 102 8.67 -10.93 5.25
N ALA A 103 7.61 -10.71 6.04
CA ALA A 103 6.30 -11.33 5.84
C ALA A 103 5.74 -11.01 4.46
N MET A 104 5.84 -9.76 3.97
CA MET A 104 5.33 -9.40 2.65
C MET A 104 6.05 -10.11 1.50
N THR A 105 7.32 -10.51 1.66
CA THR A 105 8.04 -11.27 0.62
C THR A 105 7.35 -12.59 0.24
N GLN A 106 6.43 -13.11 1.09
CA GLN A 106 5.61 -14.27 0.78
C GLN A 106 4.72 -14.08 -0.47
N LEU A 107 4.43 -12.83 -0.87
CA LEU A 107 3.72 -12.53 -2.13
C LEU A 107 4.47 -13.08 -3.35
N ASN A 108 5.76 -13.39 -3.25
CA ASN A 108 6.50 -14.10 -4.29
C ASN A 108 5.92 -15.49 -4.57
N ALA A 109 5.33 -16.17 -3.57
CA ALA A 109 4.60 -17.42 -3.78
C ALA A 109 3.36 -17.24 -4.68
N MET A 110 2.83 -16.02 -4.76
CA MET A 110 1.74 -15.64 -5.67
C MET A 110 2.25 -15.17 -7.05
N GLY A 111 3.57 -15.15 -7.29
CA GLY A 111 4.17 -14.68 -8.52
C GLY A 111 4.49 -13.17 -8.55
N ALA A 112 4.53 -12.51 -7.40
CA ALA A 112 5.06 -11.15 -7.28
C ALA A 112 6.60 -11.13 -7.36
N GLY A 113 7.18 -9.93 -7.47
CA GLY A 113 8.63 -9.71 -7.50
C GLY A 113 9.13 -8.83 -6.36
N LEU A 114 9.09 -9.34 -5.13
CA LEU A 114 9.57 -8.64 -3.93
C LEU A 114 10.98 -9.07 -3.56
N GLU A 115 11.84 -8.09 -3.27
CA GLU A 115 13.21 -8.29 -2.82
C GLU A 115 13.47 -7.42 -1.58
N LEU A 116 13.76 -8.07 -0.45
CA LEU A 116 14.14 -7.40 0.79
C LEU A 116 15.67 -7.45 0.95
N THR A 117 16.31 -6.29 0.84
CA THR A 117 17.77 -6.16 0.97
C THR A 117 18.09 -5.11 2.01
N GLY A 118 18.61 -5.56 3.17
CA GLY A 118 18.92 -4.69 4.29
C GLY A 118 17.70 -3.95 4.81
N ASP A 119 17.69 -2.63 4.60
CA ASP A 119 16.64 -1.71 5.04
C ASP A 119 15.74 -1.22 3.89
N THR A 120 15.66 -2.00 2.81
CA THR A 120 14.91 -1.64 1.61
C THR A 120 14.12 -2.83 1.09
N LEU A 121 12.82 -2.65 0.89
CA LEU A 121 11.96 -3.60 0.20
C LEU A 121 11.65 -3.05 -1.20
N ARG A 122 12.09 -3.76 -2.24
CA ARG A 122 11.75 -3.46 -3.64
C ARG A 122 10.61 -4.34 -4.08
N VAL A 123 9.64 -3.76 -4.78
CA VAL A 123 8.48 -4.46 -5.33
C VAL A 123 8.38 -4.16 -6.81
N ARG A 124 8.70 -5.15 -7.64
CA ARG A 124 8.45 -5.10 -9.07
C ARG A 124 7.01 -5.48 -9.34
N GLY A 125 6.28 -4.60 -10.00
CA GLY A 125 4.90 -4.89 -10.36
C GLY A 125 4.77 -6.00 -11.39
N THR A 126 3.65 -6.70 -11.32
CA THR A 126 3.30 -7.84 -12.17
C THR A 126 1.91 -7.65 -12.77
N ALA A 127 1.62 -8.36 -13.85
CA ALA A 127 0.33 -8.30 -14.53
C ALA A 127 -0.78 -8.95 -13.69
N ALA A 128 -0.46 -10.01 -12.95
CA ALA A 128 -1.41 -10.73 -12.12
C ALA A 128 -0.70 -11.54 -11.03
N LEU A 129 -1.40 -11.68 -9.89
CA LEU A 129 -1.05 -12.64 -8.85
C LEU A 129 -1.87 -13.92 -9.00
N ARG A 130 -1.34 -15.01 -8.44
CA ARG A 130 -1.99 -16.33 -8.40
C ARG A 130 -2.26 -16.74 -6.96
N GLY A 131 -3.25 -17.59 -6.75
CA GLY A 131 -3.55 -18.12 -5.42
C GLY A 131 -2.37 -18.93 -4.86
N ALA A 132 -2.02 -18.68 -3.60
CA ALA A 132 -0.99 -19.40 -2.87
C ALA A 132 -1.40 -19.55 -1.40
N LYS A 133 -0.79 -20.50 -0.69
CA LYS A 133 -0.93 -20.60 0.77
C LYS A 133 0.00 -19.58 1.42
N LEU A 134 -0.57 -18.63 2.13
CA LEU A 134 0.13 -17.57 2.84
C LEU A 134 -0.10 -17.70 4.35
N SER A 135 0.79 -17.10 5.13
CA SER A 135 0.67 -16.97 6.58
C SER A 135 0.36 -15.52 6.92
N SER A 136 -0.57 -15.30 7.84
CA SER A 136 -0.79 -13.97 8.42
C SER A 136 0.30 -13.57 9.41
N PHE A 137 1.14 -14.52 9.85
CA PHE A 137 2.13 -14.32 10.91
C PHE A 137 1.54 -13.76 12.21
N ASN A 138 0.24 -14.01 12.45
CA ASN A 138 -0.52 -13.41 13.56
C ASN A 138 -0.50 -11.87 13.58
N ASP A 139 -0.32 -11.26 12.41
CA ASP A 139 -0.31 -9.80 12.21
C ASP A 139 -1.54 -9.41 11.38
N HIS A 140 -2.37 -8.53 11.93
CA HIS A 140 -3.64 -8.16 11.31
C HIS A 140 -3.45 -7.31 10.05
N ARG A 141 -2.37 -6.52 9.96
CA ARG A 141 -2.05 -5.73 8.78
C ARG A 141 -1.60 -6.62 7.63
N VAL A 142 -0.85 -7.69 7.94
CA VAL A 142 -0.45 -8.72 6.95
C VAL A 142 -1.65 -9.57 6.54
N LEU A 143 -2.55 -9.93 7.47
CA LEU A 143 -3.76 -10.70 7.16
C LEU A 143 -4.70 -9.95 6.18
N MET A 144 -4.83 -8.64 6.34
CA MET A 144 -5.71 -7.82 5.51
C MET A 144 -5.14 -7.49 4.12
N ALA A 145 -3.82 -7.51 3.98
CA ALA A 145 -3.09 -7.14 2.77
C ALA A 145 -3.09 -8.27 1.73
#